data_AF-W6K7G8-F1
#
_entry.id   AF-W6K7G8-F1
#
_cell.length_a   1.000
_cell.length_b   1.000
_cell.length_c   1.000
_cell.angle_alpha   90.00
_cell.angle_beta   90.00
_cell.angle_gamma   90.00
#
_symmetry.space_group_name_H-M   'P 1'
#
loop_
_entity.id
_entity.type
_entity.pdbx_description
1 polymer ?
#
loop_
_entity_poly.entity_id
_entity_poly.type
_entity_poly.pdbx_seq_one_letter_code
_entity_poly.pdbx_strand_id
1 'polypeptide(L)'
;MIQKRPNNELGTRITVAGGEGISWMGIQQGQGIDMEKVCCLLAMGNAEMRRMVHAVLSREGMGAIQESWDVETTETQLKTMSPDLIIVDAGIAESMSEATHMVKKLRLAALSSNPYAVVLALMANPSSEEVMAWVNAGVDDLVAHPVSPKVLLDRLSIQVEARRPFVVTSEYLGPERRNRQRPGVSIEQIAVPNTFGEKVRGTYDGESIDEQISDMVSHLRTRRVECQAARILQMIKILRPMFQQPEAHDLLVNRLRQMGLIILEMGRHLSNTPYEEVNGLCATLHGLVKRLGSEKRDPEDMKKLDEAARKLAVAFNIETSEPHQPMSAAAE
;
A
#
# COMPACT_ATOMS: atom_id res chain seq x y z
N MET A 1 -23.84 33.48 36.87
CA MET A 1 -23.57 32.04 37.06
C MET A 1 -23.75 31.35 35.72
N ILE A 2 -22.64 31.06 35.03
CA ILE A 2 -22.62 30.37 33.74
C ILE A 2 -21.66 29.19 33.93
N GLN A 3 -22.20 27.98 34.00
CA GLN A 3 -21.39 26.75 34.05
C GLN A 3 -21.07 26.32 32.62
N LYS A 4 -19.81 26.51 32.21
CA LYS A 4 -19.24 25.90 31.01
C LYS A 4 -18.84 24.46 31.33
N ARG A 5 -19.27 23.52 30.49
CA ARG A 5 -18.84 22.11 30.49
C ARG A 5 -17.36 22.01 30.08
N PRO A 6 -16.58 21.06 30.62
CA PRO A 6 -15.17 20.93 30.30
C PRO A 6 -14.98 20.33 28.89
N ASN A 7 -14.00 20.90 28.20
CA ASN A 7 -13.54 20.55 26.87
C ASN A 7 -12.84 19.17 26.93
N ASN A 8 -13.34 18.20 26.18
CA ASN A 8 -12.78 16.85 26.13
C ASN A 8 -11.77 16.79 24.97
N GLU A 9 -10.49 17.00 25.28
CA GLU A 9 -9.38 16.84 24.34
C GLU A 9 -9.13 15.34 24.08
N LEU A 10 -9.74 14.80 23.02
CA LEU A 10 -9.36 13.52 22.43
C LEU A 10 -8.13 13.74 21.53
N GLY A 11 -7.00 14.06 22.15
CA GLY A 11 -5.68 13.94 21.55
C GLY A 11 -5.28 12.47 21.58
N THR A 12 -5.38 11.77 20.46
CA THR A 12 -4.91 10.39 20.28
C THR A 12 -3.39 10.36 20.47
N ARG A 13 -2.92 10.21 21.71
CA ARG A 13 -1.53 9.83 22.01
C ARG A 13 -1.30 8.46 21.38
N ILE A 14 -0.51 8.41 20.31
CA ILE A 14 0.09 7.17 19.83
C ILE A 14 1.11 6.76 20.90
N THR A 15 0.66 5.99 21.88
CA THR A 15 1.53 5.28 22.80
C THR A 15 2.17 4.13 22.01
N VAL A 16 3.45 4.31 21.66
CA VAL A 16 4.31 3.18 21.27
C VAL A 16 4.36 2.27 22.49
N ALA A 17 3.80 1.07 22.35
CA ALA A 17 3.85 0.05 23.40
C ALA A 17 5.32 -0.21 23.76
N GLY A 18 5.66 -0.01 25.04
CA GLY A 18 6.98 -0.26 25.59
C GLY A 18 7.29 -1.76 25.65
N GLY A 19 7.60 -2.35 24.51
CA GLY A 19 8.45 -3.54 24.47
C GLY A 19 9.90 -3.09 24.66
N GLU A 20 10.67 -3.82 25.46
CA GLU A 20 12.11 -3.65 25.56
C GLU A 20 12.70 -3.58 24.15
N GLY A 21 13.18 -2.40 23.76
CA GLY A 21 13.67 -2.18 22.40
C GLY A 21 14.86 -3.11 22.16
N ILE A 22 14.74 -3.96 21.15
CA ILE A 22 15.84 -4.77 20.63
C ILE A 22 16.99 -3.81 20.31
N SER A 23 18.08 -3.94 21.06
CA SER A 23 19.24 -3.09 20.86
C SER A 23 19.97 -3.53 19.60
N TRP A 24 20.29 -2.58 18.73
CA TRP A 24 21.25 -2.77 17.63
C TRP A 24 22.56 -3.45 18.09
N MET A 25 23.00 -3.21 19.34
CA MET A 25 24.16 -3.87 19.94
C MET A 25 23.92 -5.37 20.26
N GLY A 26 22.66 -5.77 20.51
CA GLY A 26 22.28 -7.17 20.71
C GLY A 26 22.38 -7.98 19.42
N ILE A 27 22.07 -7.36 18.27
CA ILE A 27 22.28 -7.97 16.95
C ILE A 27 23.79 -8.16 16.71
N GLN A 28 24.64 -7.23 17.17
CA GLN A 28 26.10 -7.31 17.01
C GLN A 28 26.78 -8.40 17.87
N GLN A 29 26.14 -8.89 18.94
CA GLN A 29 26.79 -9.78 19.92
C GLN A 29 26.62 -11.30 19.66
N GLY A 30 26.14 -11.73 18.49
CA GLY A 30 26.04 -13.19 18.23
C GLY A 30 25.78 -13.65 16.79
N GLN A 31 25.63 -12.75 15.83
CA GLN A 31 25.46 -13.05 14.41
C GLN A 31 26.27 -12.02 13.64
N GLY A 32 27.02 -12.42 12.62
CA GLY A 32 27.80 -11.49 11.80
C GLY A 32 26.87 -10.53 11.08
N ILE A 33 26.73 -9.30 11.57
CA ILE A 33 26.02 -8.24 10.86
C ILE A 33 26.88 -7.79 9.69
N ASP A 34 26.36 -7.93 8.48
CA ASP A 34 27.00 -7.40 7.26
C ASP A 34 26.16 -6.24 6.69
N MET A 35 26.42 -5.04 7.20
CA MET A 35 25.82 -3.81 6.69
C MET A 35 26.49 -3.31 5.40
N GLU A 36 27.69 -3.82 5.08
CA GLU A 36 28.50 -3.35 3.95
C GLU A 36 27.77 -3.60 2.62
N LYS A 37 27.07 -4.75 2.52
CA LYS A 37 26.34 -5.15 1.31
C LYS A 37 24.96 -4.50 1.15
N VAL A 38 24.45 -3.81 2.18
CA VAL A 38 23.14 -3.17 2.13
C VAL A 38 23.21 -1.94 1.23
N CYS A 39 22.36 -1.93 0.20
CA CYS A 39 22.14 -0.77 -0.64
C CYS A 39 21.01 0.08 -0.05
N CYS A 40 21.32 1.32 0.34
CA CYS A 40 20.36 2.26 0.87
C CYS A 40 20.16 3.46 -0.07
N LEU A 41 18.91 3.89 -0.18
CA LEU A 41 18.53 5.15 -0.81
C LEU A 41 18.01 6.13 0.25
N LEU A 42 18.70 7.26 0.41
CA LEU A 42 18.31 8.39 1.25
C LEU A 42 17.59 9.44 0.41
N ALA A 43 16.27 9.36 0.41
CA ALA A 43 15.39 10.28 -0.30
C ALA A 43 15.01 11.45 0.63
N MET A 44 15.86 12.48 0.68
CA MET A 44 15.72 13.55 1.69
C MET A 44 16.06 14.91 1.10
N GLY A 45 15.11 15.84 1.08
CA GLY A 45 15.34 17.21 0.63
C GLY A 45 16.21 18.02 1.60
N ASN A 46 16.01 17.84 2.92
CA ASN A 46 16.77 18.55 3.93
C ASN A 46 18.23 18.05 4.01
N ALA A 47 19.19 18.89 3.61
CA ALA A 47 20.60 18.53 3.55
C ALA A 47 21.26 18.26 4.91
N GLU A 48 20.79 18.92 5.99
CA GLU A 48 21.31 18.67 7.33
C GLU A 48 20.87 17.31 7.86
N MET A 49 19.58 17.00 7.72
CA MET A 49 19.02 15.70 8.08
C MET A 49 19.67 14.58 7.26
N ARG A 50 19.83 14.78 5.95
CA ARG A 50 20.46 13.80 5.06
C ARG A 50 21.90 13.49 5.49
N ARG A 51 22.73 14.52 5.76
CA ARG A 51 24.09 14.33 6.28
C ARG A 51 24.11 13.59 7.62
N MET A 52 23.19 13.92 8.51
CA MET A 52 23.09 13.26 9.82
C MET A 52 22.74 11.78 9.68
N VAL A 53 21.71 11.44 8.89
CA VAL A 53 21.29 10.05 8.65
C VAL A 53 22.39 9.28 7.93
N HIS A 54 23.01 9.85 6.89
CA HIS A 54 24.15 9.26 6.20
C HIS A 54 25.28 8.93 7.18
N ALA A 55 25.69 9.89 8.01
CA ALA A 55 26.77 9.68 8.99
C ALA A 55 26.44 8.57 10.01
N VAL A 56 25.17 8.46 10.44
CA VAL A 56 24.73 7.37 11.32
C VAL A 56 24.86 6.02 10.62
N LEU A 57 24.33 5.89 9.41
CA LEU A 57 24.37 4.62 8.66
C LEU A 57 25.79 4.20 8.29
N SER A 58 26.64 5.14 7.85
CA SER A 58 28.04 4.86 7.55
C SER A 58 28.83 4.39 8.78
N ARG A 59 28.55 4.96 9.96
CA ARG A 59 29.19 4.52 11.21
C ARG A 59 28.83 3.08 11.56
N GLU A 60 27.62 2.64 11.22
CA GLU A 60 27.19 1.24 11.40
C GLU A 60 27.66 0.30 10.28
N GLY A 61 28.52 0.77 9.37
CA GLY A 61 29.17 -0.05 8.35
C GLY A 61 28.46 -0.06 6.99
N MET A 62 27.40 0.73 6.79
CA MET A 62 26.72 0.80 5.50
C MET A 62 27.54 1.61 4.48
N GLY A 63 28.06 0.92 3.46
CA GLY A 63 28.95 1.51 2.45
C GLY A 63 28.24 2.01 1.19
N ALA A 64 27.12 1.38 0.81
CA ALA A 64 26.39 1.69 -0.43
C ALA A 64 25.16 2.59 -0.16
N ILE A 65 25.41 3.85 0.19
CA ILE A 65 24.36 4.84 0.44
C ILE A 65 24.26 5.79 -0.75
N GLN A 66 23.12 5.79 -1.44
CA GLN A 66 22.78 6.75 -2.47
C GLN A 66 21.87 7.84 -1.92
N GLU A 67 22.04 9.07 -2.41
CA GLU A 67 21.28 10.22 -1.97
C GLU A 67 20.41 10.77 -3.12
N SER A 68 19.22 11.22 -2.76
CA SER A 68 18.35 12.04 -3.61
C SER A 68 17.70 13.16 -2.78
N TRP A 69 17.27 14.20 -3.47
CA TRP A 69 16.79 15.46 -2.86
C TRP A 69 15.35 15.81 -3.22
N ASP A 70 14.77 15.11 -4.20
CA ASP A 70 13.42 15.31 -4.70
C ASP A 70 12.83 13.97 -5.18
N VAL A 71 11.52 13.93 -5.39
CA VAL A 71 10.81 12.72 -5.81
C VAL A 71 11.22 12.26 -7.21
N GLU A 72 11.45 13.18 -8.15
CA GLU A 72 11.80 12.86 -9.54
C GLU A 72 13.14 12.11 -9.63
N THR A 73 14.16 12.63 -8.95
CA THR A 73 15.48 12.02 -8.82
C THR A 73 15.37 10.66 -8.13
N THR A 74 14.55 10.57 -7.08
CA THR A 74 14.30 9.32 -6.36
C THR A 74 13.67 8.26 -7.26
N GLU A 75 12.63 8.61 -8.02
CA GLU A 75 11.98 7.70 -8.98
C GLU A 75 12.94 7.25 -10.09
N THR A 76 13.82 8.15 -10.55
CA THR A 76 14.83 7.84 -11.56
C THR A 76 15.85 6.84 -11.05
N GLN A 77 16.34 7.03 -9.82
CA GLN A 77 17.29 6.11 -9.18
C GLN A 77 16.64 4.75 -8.91
N LEU A 78 15.40 4.72 -8.40
CA LEU A 78 14.67 3.45 -8.16
C LEU A 78 14.54 2.57 -9.40
N LYS A 79 14.50 3.16 -10.60
CA LYS A 79 14.42 2.41 -11.88
C LYS A 79 15.72 1.75 -12.29
N THR A 80 16.84 2.25 -11.81
CA THR A 80 18.18 1.74 -12.17
C THR A 80 18.85 1.00 -11.02
N MET A 81 18.31 1.12 -9.80
CA MET A 81 18.82 0.46 -8.61
C MET A 81 17.76 -0.40 -7.91
N SER A 82 18.20 -1.44 -7.22
CA SER A 82 17.36 -2.26 -6.34
C SER A 82 17.78 -2.00 -4.89
N PRO A 83 17.30 -0.91 -4.24
CA PRO A 83 17.66 -0.67 -2.85
C PRO A 83 17.08 -1.76 -1.96
N ASP A 84 17.74 -2.02 -0.86
CA ASP A 84 17.23 -2.87 0.22
C ASP A 84 16.50 -2.03 1.27
N LEU A 85 16.97 -0.80 1.47
CA LEU A 85 16.46 0.16 2.43
C LEU A 85 16.24 1.52 1.75
N ILE A 86 15.08 2.10 1.94
CA ILE A 86 14.75 3.46 1.52
C ILE A 86 14.38 4.24 2.76
N ILE A 87 15.11 5.31 3.05
CA ILE A 87 14.73 6.28 4.09
C ILE A 87 14.27 7.53 3.39
N VAL A 88 13.00 7.89 3.61
CA VAL A 88 12.37 9.03 2.95
C VAL A 88 12.00 10.09 3.97
N ASP A 89 12.39 11.33 3.70
CA ASP A 89 11.90 12.50 4.40
C ASP A 89 10.48 12.83 3.90
N ALA A 90 9.51 12.93 4.79
CA ALA A 90 8.15 13.28 4.40
C ALA A 90 8.04 14.68 3.77
N GLY A 91 9.03 15.54 4.02
CA GLY A 91 9.18 16.86 3.38
C GLY A 91 9.99 16.86 2.08
N ILE A 92 10.26 15.70 1.45
CA ILE A 92 11.02 15.63 0.18
C ILE A 92 10.32 16.31 -1.01
N ALA A 93 8.99 16.44 -0.96
CA ALA A 93 8.17 17.04 -2.01
C ALA A 93 7.37 18.22 -1.47
N GLU A 94 6.97 19.12 -2.35
CA GLU A 94 6.03 20.21 -2.01
C GLU A 94 4.67 19.66 -1.58
N SER A 95 4.22 18.56 -2.21
CA SER A 95 2.99 17.87 -1.86
C SER A 95 3.27 16.50 -1.25
N MET A 96 2.71 16.23 -0.07
CA MET A 96 2.70 14.89 0.52
C MET A 96 2.12 13.83 -0.44
N SER A 97 1.13 14.20 -1.25
CA SER A 97 0.51 13.28 -2.20
C SER A 97 1.52 12.74 -3.22
N GLU A 98 2.49 13.54 -3.62
CA GLU A 98 3.54 13.16 -4.57
C GLU A 98 4.47 12.11 -3.97
N ALA A 99 5.00 12.38 -2.77
CA ALA A 99 5.91 11.46 -2.07
C ALA A 99 5.22 10.14 -1.68
N THR A 100 3.98 10.20 -1.18
CA THR A 100 3.21 8.98 -0.86
C THR A 100 2.81 8.20 -2.11
N HIS A 101 2.57 8.88 -3.24
CA HIS A 101 2.29 8.21 -4.50
C HIS A 101 3.53 7.47 -5.05
N MET A 102 4.72 8.03 -4.91
CA MET A 102 5.98 7.34 -5.22
C MET A 102 6.09 6.01 -4.46
N VAL A 103 5.84 5.99 -3.14
CA VAL A 103 5.87 4.75 -2.34
C VAL A 103 4.83 3.74 -2.85
N LYS A 104 3.62 4.19 -3.21
CA LYS A 104 2.61 3.31 -3.81
C LYS A 104 3.09 2.69 -5.13
N LYS A 105 3.69 3.49 -6.01
CA LYS A 105 4.26 2.99 -7.28
C LYS A 105 5.37 1.97 -7.03
N LEU A 106 6.23 2.20 -6.03
CA LEU A 106 7.24 1.22 -5.60
C LEU A 106 6.58 -0.10 -5.21
N ARG A 107 5.57 -0.09 -4.33
CA ARG A 107 4.85 -1.30 -3.89
C ARG A 107 4.13 -2.05 -5.00
N LEU A 108 3.70 -1.34 -6.04
CA LEU A 108 3.11 -1.91 -7.25
C LEU A 108 4.14 -2.42 -8.27
N ALA A 109 5.43 -2.47 -7.89
CA ALA A 109 6.54 -2.87 -8.76
C ALA A 109 6.64 -2.03 -10.04
N ALA A 110 6.25 -0.74 -9.97
CA ALA A 110 6.27 0.18 -11.10
C ALA A 110 7.53 1.07 -11.14
N LEU A 111 8.32 1.09 -10.06
CA LEU A 111 9.53 1.92 -9.96
C LEU A 111 10.82 1.13 -9.80
N SER A 112 10.80 -0.06 -9.20
CA SER A 112 12.02 -0.83 -8.92
C SER A 112 11.76 -2.32 -9.09
N SER A 113 12.81 -3.07 -9.44
CA SER A 113 12.84 -4.53 -9.43
C SER A 113 12.66 -5.11 -8.03
N ASN A 114 12.98 -4.36 -6.97
CA ASN A 114 12.72 -4.75 -5.58
C ASN A 114 11.60 -3.89 -4.95
N PRO A 115 10.31 -4.21 -5.17
CA PRO A 115 9.18 -3.50 -4.56
C PRO A 115 9.07 -3.75 -3.04
N TYR A 116 9.85 -4.70 -2.50
CA TYR A 116 9.84 -5.12 -1.11
C TYR A 116 10.98 -4.53 -0.29
N ALA A 117 11.75 -3.58 -0.84
CA ALA A 117 12.68 -2.76 -0.08
C ALA A 117 12.01 -2.24 1.20
N VAL A 118 12.73 -2.23 2.32
CA VAL A 118 12.22 -1.64 3.57
C VAL A 118 12.13 -0.13 3.38
N VAL A 119 10.96 0.46 3.64
CA VAL A 119 10.73 1.90 3.50
C VAL A 119 10.45 2.50 4.88
N LEU A 120 11.35 3.37 5.33
CA LEU A 120 11.22 4.12 6.57
C LEU A 120 10.93 5.58 6.25
N ALA A 121 9.78 6.10 6.69
CA ALA A 121 9.46 7.52 6.52
C ALA A 121 9.75 8.32 7.80
N LEU A 122 10.48 9.42 7.64
CA LEU A 122 10.76 10.39 8.70
C LEU A 122 9.80 11.57 8.59
N MET A 123 9.15 11.95 9.69
CA MET A 123 8.14 13.01 9.68
C MET A 123 8.38 14.05 10.78
N ALA A 124 8.30 15.33 10.46
CA ALA A 124 8.34 16.41 11.45
C ALA A 124 6.91 16.77 11.90
N ASN A 125 6.60 16.58 13.19
CA ASN A 125 5.32 16.94 13.81
C ASN A 125 4.07 16.60 12.98
N PRO A 126 3.89 15.35 12.53
CA PRO A 126 2.84 15.03 11.57
C PRO A 126 1.44 15.10 12.19
N SER A 127 0.50 15.61 11.43
CA SER A 127 -0.93 15.46 11.69
C SER A 127 -1.36 13.99 11.55
N SER A 128 -2.50 13.65 12.13
CA SER A 128 -3.07 12.30 11.98
C SER A 128 -3.38 11.95 10.52
N GLU A 129 -3.75 12.95 9.71
CA GLU A 129 -4.01 12.75 8.29
C GLU A 129 -2.73 12.38 7.53
N GLU A 130 -1.63 13.08 7.80
CA GLU A 130 -0.34 12.80 7.16
C GLU A 130 0.19 11.42 7.55
N VAL A 131 0.10 11.06 8.83
CA VAL A 131 0.44 9.70 9.29
C VAL A 131 -0.35 8.66 8.51
N MET A 132 -1.68 8.84 8.40
CA MET A 132 -2.54 7.90 7.68
C MET A 132 -2.20 7.84 6.19
N ALA A 133 -1.85 8.96 5.55
CA ALA A 133 -1.46 8.99 4.15
C ALA A 133 -0.19 8.14 3.89
N TRP A 134 0.84 8.27 4.73
CA TRP A 134 2.07 7.49 4.62
C TRP A 134 1.87 6.01 4.98
N VAL A 135 1.08 5.72 6.00
CA VAL A 135 0.68 4.34 6.33
C VAL A 135 -0.04 3.69 5.16
N ASN A 136 -1.01 4.39 4.56
CA ASN A 136 -1.76 3.94 3.39
C ASN A 136 -0.93 3.93 2.09
N ALA A 137 0.23 4.58 2.08
CA ALA A 137 1.18 4.50 0.98
C ALA A 137 1.96 3.18 0.97
N GLY A 138 2.06 2.51 2.13
CA GLY A 138 2.73 1.22 2.25
C GLY A 138 4.19 1.32 2.72
N VAL A 139 4.56 2.37 3.45
CA VAL A 139 5.83 2.37 4.21
C VAL A 139 5.88 1.19 5.17
N ASP A 140 7.07 0.76 5.61
CA ASP A 140 7.22 -0.26 6.66
C ASP A 140 7.03 0.37 8.04
N ASP A 141 7.69 1.49 8.30
CA ASP A 141 7.62 2.18 9.59
C ASP A 141 7.70 3.71 9.45
N LEU A 142 7.28 4.40 10.51
CA LEU A 142 7.24 5.85 10.62
C LEU A 142 7.97 6.31 11.87
N VAL A 143 8.84 7.30 11.70
CA VAL A 143 9.65 7.85 12.79
C VAL A 143 9.49 9.36 12.84
N ALA A 144 9.11 9.86 14.01
CA ALA A 144 9.05 11.30 14.24
C ALA A 144 10.48 11.87 14.29
N HIS A 145 10.71 12.95 13.53
CA HIS A 145 11.92 13.76 13.57
C HIS A 145 11.74 14.93 14.58
N PRO A 146 12.76 15.29 15.39
CA PRO A 146 14.16 14.83 15.35
C PRO A 146 14.34 13.38 15.79
N VAL A 147 15.01 12.60 14.94
CA VAL A 147 15.31 11.18 15.20
C VAL A 147 16.71 11.06 15.79
N SER A 148 16.83 10.41 16.95
CA SER A 148 18.14 10.08 17.48
C SER A 148 18.73 8.90 16.71
N PRO A 149 20.07 8.79 16.58
CA PRO A 149 20.71 7.63 15.93
C PRO A 149 20.23 6.30 16.52
N LYS A 150 20.10 6.23 17.85
CA LYS A 150 19.61 5.03 18.53
C LYS A 150 18.19 4.67 18.09
N VAL A 151 17.27 5.63 18.06
CA VAL A 151 15.88 5.38 17.63
C VAL A 151 15.85 4.91 16.18
N LEU A 152 16.63 5.53 15.29
CA LEU A 152 16.71 5.10 13.90
C LEU A 152 17.13 3.63 13.79
N LEU A 153 18.23 3.26 14.46
CA LEU A 153 18.75 1.89 14.43
C LEU A 153 17.81 0.88 15.08
N ASP A 154 17.22 1.21 16.24
CA ASP A 154 16.26 0.34 16.91
C ASP A 154 15.02 0.08 16.02
N ARG A 155 14.60 1.06 15.19
CA ARG A 155 13.52 0.85 14.20
C ARG A 155 13.94 -0.02 13.02
N LEU A 156 15.17 0.12 12.53
CA LEU A 156 15.71 -0.75 11.47
C LEU A 156 15.84 -2.20 11.96
N SER A 157 16.29 -2.42 13.20
CA SER A 157 16.34 -3.74 13.84
C SER A 157 14.99 -4.48 13.76
N ILE A 158 13.89 -3.79 14.03
CA ILE A 158 12.54 -4.37 13.97
C ILE A 158 12.22 -4.86 12.54
N GLN A 159 12.68 -4.14 11.51
CA GLN A 159 12.45 -4.54 10.10
C GLN A 159 13.34 -5.72 9.68
N VAL A 160 14.43 -5.96 10.39
CA VAL A 160 15.22 -7.18 10.21
C VAL A 160 14.48 -8.32 10.88
N GLU A 161 14.22 -8.22 12.18
CA GLU A 161 13.78 -9.34 13.03
C GLU A 161 12.31 -9.71 12.92
N ALA A 162 11.43 -8.72 12.85
CA ALA A 162 9.99 -8.88 12.99
C ALA A 162 9.24 -8.03 11.96
N ARG A 163 9.72 -8.03 10.71
CA ARG A 163 9.06 -7.33 9.61
C ARG A 163 7.61 -7.82 9.50
N ARG A 164 6.68 -6.87 9.43
CA ARG A 164 5.26 -7.19 9.30
C ARG A 164 4.99 -7.87 7.96
N PRO A 165 4.12 -8.89 7.91
CA PRO A 165 3.67 -9.45 6.64
C PRO A 165 2.89 -8.40 5.86
N PHE A 166 2.82 -8.57 4.55
CA PHE A 166 2.08 -7.71 3.65
C PHE A 166 0.64 -8.20 3.51
N VAL A 167 -0.24 -7.28 3.14
CA VAL A 167 -1.62 -7.56 2.75
C VAL A 167 -1.95 -6.85 1.44
N VAL A 168 -2.83 -7.47 0.67
CA VAL A 168 -3.33 -6.93 -0.60
C VAL A 168 -4.82 -6.70 -0.48
N THR A 169 -5.28 -5.54 -0.92
CA THR A 169 -6.69 -5.22 -1.12
C THR A 169 -6.87 -4.64 -2.52
N SER A 170 -8.06 -4.12 -2.85
CA SER A 170 -8.29 -3.43 -4.12
C SER A 170 -7.59 -2.07 -4.22
N GLU A 171 -7.20 -1.47 -3.08
CA GLU A 171 -6.65 -0.11 -3.02
C GLU A 171 -5.31 -0.02 -2.25
N TYR A 172 -4.92 -1.07 -1.53
CA TYR A 172 -3.69 -1.13 -0.73
C TYR A 172 -2.84 -2.36 -1.05
N LEU A 173 -1.52 -2.18 -1.09
CA LEU A 173 -0.52 -3.25 -1.07
C LEU A 173 0.61 -2.79 -0.16
N GLY A 174 0.84 -3.50 0.94
CA GLY A 174 1.88 -3.14 1.89
C GLY A 174 1.74 -3.85 3.24
N PRO A 175 2.56 -3.47 4.23
CA PRO A 175 2.60 -4.08 5.56
C PRO A 175 1.24 -4.08 6.27
N GLU A 176 0.92 -5.14 7.02
CA GLU A 176 -0.32 -5.21 7.80
C GLU A 176 -0.36 -4.13 8.89
N ARG A 177 -1.42 -3.31 8.85
CA ARG A 177 -1.62 -2.16 9.75
C ARG A 177 -2.71 -2.40 10.79
N ARG A 178 -3.52 -3.43 10.62
CA ARG A 178 -4.63 -3.73 11.52
C ARG A 178 -4.13 -4.51 12.72
N ASN A 179 -4.29 -3.93 13.90
CA ASN A 179 -3.95 -4.60 15.16
C ASN A 179 -4.96 -5.68 15.56
N ARG A 180 -6.16 -5.72 14.95
CA ARG A 180 -7.20 -6.75 15.19
C ARG A 180 -7.86 -7.14 13.88
N GLN A 181 -7.98 -8.44 13.63
CA GLN A 181 -8.84 -8.96 12.57
C GLN A 181 -10.30 -8.58 12.88
N ARG A 182 -11.02 -8.10 11.86
CA ARG A 182 -12.47 -7.88 12.01
C ARG A 182 -13.14 -9.26 12.05
N PRO A 183 -14.09 -9.51 12.97
CA PRO A 183 -14.84 -10.76 12.97
C PRO A 183 -15.42 -11.03 11.58
N GLY A 184 -15.15 -12.21 11.02
CA GLY A 184 -15.66 -12.64 9.72
C GLY A 184 -14.87 -12.18 8.48
N VAL A 185 -13.78 -11.42 8.62
CA VAL A 185 -12.91 -11.06 7.48
C VAL A 185 -11.46 -11.43 7.80
N SER A 186 -11.04 -12.60 7.30
CA SER A 186 -9.62 -12.97 7.25
C SER A 186 -9.03 -12.43 5.95
N ILE A 187 -7.99 -11.61 6.05
CA ILE A 187 -7.17 -11.24 4.90
C ILE A 187 -5.86 -11.99 5.04
N GLU A 188 -5.45 -12.61 3.95
CA GLU A 188 -4.18 -13.32 3.84
C GLU A 188 -3.01 -12.41 4.20
N GLN A 189 -2.15 -12.90 5.09
CA GLN A 189 -0.91 -12.24 5.49
C GLN A 189 0.24 -12.90 4.75
N ILE A 190 0.93 -12.14 3.92
CA ILE A 190 1.92 -12.66 2.97
C ILE A 190 3.31 -12.23 3.44
N ALA A 191 4.17 -13.18 3.75
CA ALA A 191 5.58 -12.89 3.99
C ALA A 191 6.24 -12.56 2.64
N VAL A 192 6.79 -11.36 2.51
CA VAL A 192 7.50 -10.90 1.30
C VAL A 192 9.01 -11.02 1.48
N PRO A 193 9.78 -11.12 0.38
CA PRO A 193 11.24 -11.07 0.42
C PRO A 193 11.75 -9.89 1.24
N ASN A 194 12.79 -10.12 2.04
CA ASN A 194 13.40 -9.10 2.90
C ASN A 194 14.90 -9.00 2.63
N THR A 195 15.25 -8.45 1.48
CA THR A 195 16.65 -8.30 1.04
C THR A 195 17.50 -7.55 2.06
N PHE A 196 16.92 -6.53 2.73
CA PHE A 196 17.58 -5.83 3.84
C PHE A 196 17.92 -6.78 4.99
N GLY A 197 16.92 -7.51 5.49
CA GLY A 197 17.10 -8.45 6.58
C GLY A 197 18.03 -9.63 6.24
N GLU A 198 18.06 -10.09 4.99
CA GLU A 198 18.93 -11.18 4.55
C GLU A 198 20.39 -10.73 4.42
N LYS A 199 20.63 -9.54 3.86
CA LYS A 199 21.98 -8.97 3.78
C LYS A 199 22.56 -8.69 5.15
N VAL A 200 21.77 -8.07 6.03
CA VAL A 200 22.17 -7.82 7.43
C VAL A 200 22.55 -9.13 8.14
N ARG A 201 21.85 -10.23 7.87
CA ARG A 201 22.14 -11.56 8.47
C ARG A 201 23.23 -12.36 7.76
N GLY A 202 23.73 -11.89 6.61
CA GLY A 202 24.66 -12.64 5.77
C GLY A 202 24.05 -13.87 5.08
N THR A 203 22.72 -13.95 4.95
CA THR A 203 22.00 -15.06 4.29
C THR A 203 21.56 -14.73 2.87
N TYR A 204 21.94 -13.56 2.36
CA TYR A 204 21.56 -13.10 1.01
C TYR A 204 22.21 -13.94 -0.09
N ASP A 205 21.38 -14.49 -0.95
CA ASP A 205 21.76 -15.15 -2.20
C ASP A 205 21.05 -14.46 -3.37
N GLY A 206 21.83 -13.82 -4.24
CA GLY A 206 21.32 -12.95 -5.30
C GLY A 206 20.46 -13.67 -6.34
N GLU A 207 20.81 -14.91 -6.70
CA GLU A 207 20.03 -15.66 -7.69
C GLU A 207 18.69 -16.12 -7.09
N SER A 208 18.74 -16.68 -5.87
CA SER A 208 17.53 -17.14 -5.19
C SER A 208 16.56 -16.00 -4.87
N ILE A 209 17.07 -14.84 -4.46
CA ILE A 209 16.22 -13.74 -4.03
C ILE A 209 15.55 -13.02 -5.22
N ASP A 210 16.22 -12.91 -6.36
CA ASP A 210 15.62 -12.30 -7.56
C ASP A 210 14.46 -13.15 -8.09
N GLU A 211 14.61 -14.49 -8.07
CA GLU A 211 13.52 -15.43 -8.38
C GLU A 211 12.36 -15.28 -7.38
N GLN A 212 12.64 -15.27 -6.07
CA GLN A 212 11.63 -15.07 -5.04
C GLN A 212 10.88 -13.73 -5.18
N ILE A 213 11.58 -12.65 -5.53
CA ILE A 213 10.97 -11.35 -5.79
C ILE A 213 10.06 -11.41 -7.01
N SER A 214 10.53 -11.99 -8.12
CA SER A 214 9.74 -12.13 -9.35
C SER A 214 8.45 -12.93 -9.10
N ASP A 215 8.56 -14.06 -8.42
CA ASP A 215 7.42 -14.92 -8.06
C ASP A 215 6.44 -14.19 -7.15
N MET A 216 6.94 -13.49 -6.13
CA MET A 216 6.10 -12.71 -5.22
C MET A 216 5.38 -11.56 -5.96
N VAL A 217 6.05 -10.90 -6.91
CA VAL A 217 5.42 -9.85 -7.74
C VAL A 217 4.27 -10.43 -8.56
N SER A 218 4.48 -11.58 -9.19
CA SER A 218 3.44 -12.28 -9.96
C SER A 218 2.25 -12.68 -9.08
N HIS A 219 2.55 -13.26 -7.91
CA HIS A 219 1.53 -13.65 -6.93
C HIS A 219 0.70 -12.46 -6.46
N LEU A 220 1.32 -11.39 -5.96
CA LEU A 220 0.61 -10.21 -5.46
C LEU A 220 -0.17 -9.49 -6.56
N ARG A 221 0.33 -9.46 -7.80
CA ARG A 221 -0.40 -8.91 -8.96
C ARG A 221 -1.70 -9.69 -9.20
N THR A 222 -1.63 -11.01 -9.17
CA THR A 222 -2.81 -11.89 -9.31
C THR A 222 -3.82 -11.64 -8.19
N ARG A 223 -3.38 -11.62 -6.93
CA ARG A 223 -4.25 -11.31 -5.77
C ARG A 223 -4.88 -9.93 -5.86
N ARG A 224 -4.13 -8.95 -6.37
CA ARG A 224 -4.60 -7.57 -6.54
C ARG A 224 -5.74 -7.48 -7.54
N VAL A 225 -5.62 -8.10 -8.72
CA VAL A 225 -6.69 -8.07 -9.72
C VAL A 225 -7.95 -8.79 -9.24
N GLU A 226 -7.80 -9.88 -8.46
CA GLU A 226 -8.93 -10.55 -7.79
C GLU A 226 -9.65 -9.62 -6.81
N CYS A 227 -8.89 -8.88 -5.98
CA CYS A 227 -9.46 -7.91 -5.05
C CYS A 227 -10.17 -6.77 -5.79
N GLN A 228 -9.61 -6.30 -6.91
CA GLN A 228 -10.22 -5.25 -7.74
C GLN A 228 -11.51 -5.73 -8.40
N ALA A 229 -11.54 -6.96 -8.94
CA ALA A 229 -12.75 -7.55 -9.50
C ALA A 229 -13.87 -7.66 -8.46
N ALA A 230 -13.56 -8.18 -7.27
CA ALA A 230 -14.52 -8.25 -6.16
C ALA A 230 -15.05 -6.87 -5.76
N ARG A 231 -14.17 -5.86 -5.71
CA ARG A 231 -14.55 -4.47 -5.41
C ARG A 231 -15.47 -3.89 -6.48
N ILE A 232 -15.17 -4.08 -7.76
CA ILE A 232 -16.00 -3.62 -8.88
C ILE A 232 -17.40 -4.23 -8.79
N LEU A 233 -17.51 -5.54 -8.58
CA LEU A 233 -18.80 -6.23 -8.43
C LEU A 233 -19.60 -5.70 -7.23
N GLN A 234 -18.94 -5.47 -6.10
CA GLN A 234 -19.56 -4.86 -4.93
C GLN A 234 -20.06 -3.44 -5.22
N MET A 235 -19.27 -2.63 -5.94
CA MET A 235 -19.67 -1.27 -6.33
C MET A 235 -20.90 -1.32 -7.24
N ILE A 236 -20.93 -2.19 -8.25
CA ILE A 236 -22.10 -2.35 -9.15
C ILE A 236 -23.37 -2.67 -8.34
N LYS A 237 -23.28 -3.60 -7.37
CA LYS A 237 -24.39 -3.96 -6.47
C LYS A 237 -24.91 -2.76 -5.67
N ILE A 238 -24.01 -1.93 -5.14
CA ILE A 238 -24.37 -0.73 -4.36
C ILE A 238 -24.93 0.38 -5.26
N LEU A 239 -24.44 0.52 -6.48
CA LEU A 239 -24.86 1.58 -7.40
C LEU A 239 -26.23 1.32 -8.02
N ARG A 240 -26.64 0.06 -8.18
CA ARG A 240 -27.93 -0.31 -8.78
C ARG A 240 -29.14 0.49 -8.25
N PRO A 241 -29.41 0.57 -6.93
CA PRO A 241 -30.55 1.36 -6.43
C PRO A 241 -30.40 2.86 -6.66
N MET A 242 -29.17 3.38 -6.74
CA MET A 242 -28.92 4.81 -6.94
C MET A 242 -29.31 5.31 -8.33
N PHE A 243 -29.38 4.42 -9.34
CA PHE A 243 -29.81 4.81 -10.69
C PHE A 243 -31.29 5.23 -10.75
N GLN A 244 -32.09 4.85 -9.77
CA GLN A 244 -33.51 5.18 -9.68
C GLN A 244 -33.78 6.41 -8.81
N GLN A 245 -32.74 7.02 -8.22
CA GLN A 245 -32.83 8.14 -7.27
C GLN A 245 -32.24 9.43 -7.89
N PRO A 246 -33.07 10.36 -8.38
CA PRO A 246 -32.62 11.60 -9.01
C PRO A 246 -31.71 12.44 -8.11
N GLU A 247 -32.01 12.51 -6.81
CA GLU A 247 -31.27 13.26 -5.79
C GLU A 247 -29.84 12.73 -5.53
N ALA A 248 -29.54 11.49 -5.94
CA ALA A 248 -28.24 10.86 -5.74
C ALA A 248 -27.28 11.06 -6.93
N HIS A 249 -27.62 11.90 -7.91
CA HIS A 249 -26.91 12.01 -9.19
C HIS A 249 -25.40 12.27 -9.02
N ASP A 250 -25.00 13.29 -8.26
CA ASP A 250 -23.59 13.67 -8.10
C ASP A 250 -22.77 12.58 -7.42
N LEU A 251 -23.34 11.94 -6.40
CA LEU A 251 -22.70 10.84 -5.70
C LEU A 251 -22.55 9.61 -6.61
N LEU A 252 -23.57 9.30 -7.41
CA LEU A 252 -23.54 8.24 -8.42
C LEU A 252 -22.43 8.49 -9.45
N VAL A 253 -22.37 9.69 -10.02
CA VAL A 253 -21.34 10.07 -11.01
C VAL A 253 -19.94 9.95 -10.40
N ASN A 254 -19.75 10.42 -9.16
CA ASN A 254 -18.45 10.29 -8.51
C ASN A 254 -18.06 8.82 -8.27
N ARG A 255 -19.01 7.98 -7.82
CA ARG A 255 -18.74 6.54 -7.61
C ARG A 255 -18.47 5.79 -8.91
N LEU A 256 -19.17 6.13 -9.99
CA LEU A 256 -18.88 5.60 -11.32
C LEU A 256 -17.48 6.02 -11.79
N ARG A 257 -17.07 7.27 -11.57
CA ARG A 257 -15.70 7.73 -11.86
C ARG A 257 -14.67 6.90 -11.11
N GLN A 258 -14.87 6.68 -9.80
CA GLN A 258 -13.97 5.84 -8.99
C GLN A 258 -13.92 4.39 -9.51
N MET A 259 -15.07 3.81 -9.84
CA MET A 259 -15.13 2.46 -10.43
C MET A 259 -14.37 2.39 -11.75
N GLY A 260 -14.50 3.43 -12.59
CA GLY A 260 -13.78 3.56 -13.85
C GLY A 260 -12.26 3.59 -13.68
N LEU A 261 -11.76 4.24 -12.63
CA LEU A 261 -10.33 4.24 -12.29
C LEU A 261 -9.84 2.84 -11.91
N ILE A 262 -10.59 2.12 -11.05
CA ILE A 262 -10.25 0.75 -10.64
C ILE A 262 -10.25 -0.20 -11.84
N ILE A 263 -11.26 -0.12 -12.73
CA ILE A 263 -11.33 -0.95 -13.94
C ILE A 263 -10.14 -0.68 -14.86
N LEU A 264 -9.75 0.58 -15.02
CA LEU A 264 -8.63 0.97 -15.86
C LEU A 264 -7.29 0.49 -15.30
N GLU A 265 -7.09 0.61 -13.98
CA GLU A 265 -5.92 0.08 -13.27
C GLU A 265 -5.86 -1.45 -13.41
N MET A 266 -6.95 -2.15 -13.12
CA MET A 266 -7.04 -3.60 -13.25
C MET A 266 -6.65 -4.06 -14.66
N GLY A 267 -7.20 -3.44 -15.70
CA GLY A 267 -6.91 -3.78 -17.09
C GLY A 267 -5.43 -3.66 -17.47
N ARG A 268 -4.67 -2.74 -16.86
CA ARG A 268 -3.22 -2.59 -17.10
C ARG A 268 -2.39 -3.71 -16.46
N HIS A 269 -2.94 -4.43 -15.51
CA HIS A 269 -2.24 -5.42 -14.70
C HIS A 269 -2.73 -6.86 -14.93
N LEU A 270 -3.62 -7.10 -15.91
CA LEU A 270 -4.07 -8.44 -16.28
C LEU A 270 -3.04 -9.21 -17.10
N SER A 271 -2.15 -8.53 -17.83
CA SER A 271 -1.06 -9.18 -18.56
C SER A 271 -0.16 -9.96 -17.61
N ASN A 272 0.24 -11.16 -18.01
CA ASN A 272 1.02 -12.09 -17.18
C ASN A 272 0.29 -12.48 -15.87
N THR A 273 -1.04 -12.56 -15.92
CA THR A 273 -1.86 -13.20 -14.89
C THR A 273 -2.74 -14.26 -15.54
N PRO A 274 -3.32 -15.20 -14.78
CA PRO A 274 -4.30 -16.15 -15.31
C PRO A 274 -5.56 -15.50 -15.93
N TYR A 275 -5.77 -14.19 -15.72
CA TYR A 275 -6.96 -13.44 -16.11
C TYR A 275 -6.76 -12.56 -17.35
N GLU A 276 -5.72 -12.81 -18.15
CA GLU A 276 -5.39 -12.00 -19.33
C GLU A 276 -6.56 -11.85 -20.32
N GLU A 277 -7.36 -12.91 -20.49
CA GLU A 277 -8.55 -12.92 -21.36
C GLU A 277 -9.63 -11.90 -20.94
N VAL A 278 -9.62 -11.45 -19.68
CA VAL A 278 -10.58 -10.49 -19.13
C VAL A 278 -10.28 -9.05 -19.57
N ASN A 279 -9.15 -8.78 -20.22
CA ASN A 279 -8.74 -7.43 -20.59
C ASN A 279 -9.76 -6.71 -21.49
N GLY A 280 -10.31 -7.42 -22.49
CA GLY A 280 -11.38 -6.88 -23.35
C GLY A 280 -12.67 -6.56 -22.59
N LEU A 281 -12.99 -7.35 -21.56
CA LEU A 281 -14.13 -7.09 -20.68
C LEU A 281 -13.89 -5.83 -19.82
N CYS A 282 -12.67 -5.61 -19.33
CA CYS A 282 -12.32 -4.39 -18.59
C CYS A 282 -12.48 -3.13 -19.45
N ALA A 283 -12.01 -3.17 -20.71
CA ALA A 283 -12.21 -2.06 -21.64
C ALA A 283 -13.70 -1.77 -21.88
N THR A 284 -14.51 -2.83 -22.02
CA THR A 284 -15.97 -2.73 -22.19
C THR A 284 -16.64 -2.12 -20.95
N LEU A 285 -16.31 -2.62 -19.76
CA LEU A 285 -16.80 -2.12 -18.48
C LEU A 285 -16.44 -0.65 -18.28
N HIS A 286 -15.19 -0.26 -18.55
CA HIS A 286 -14.76 1.13 -18.43
C HIS A 286 -15.58 2.05 -19.33
N GLY A 287 -15.82 1.65 -20.59
CA GLY A 287 -16.66 2.38 -21.53
C GLY A 287 -18.11 2.53 -21.05
N LEU A 288 -18.71 1.46 -20.51
CA LEU A 288 -20.06 1.48 -19.94
C LEU A 288 -20.18 2.44 -18.77
N VAL A 289 -19.25 2.34 -17.81
CA VAL A 289 -19.23 3.19 -16.61
C VAL A 289 -19.07 4.67 -16.98
N LYS A 290 -18.25 4.98 -17.99
CA LYS A 290 -18.11 6.34 -18.50
C LYS A 290 -19.41 6.88 -19.11
N ARG A 291 -20.15 6.07 -19.87
CA ARG A 291 -21.45 6.47 -20.45
C ARG A 291 -22.53 6.64 -19.39
N LEU A 292 -22.61 5.72 -18.44
CA LEU A 292 -23.56 5.79 -17.31
C LEU A 292 -23.31 6.98 -16.38
N GLY A 293 -22.07 7.45 -16.31
CA GLY A 293 -21.70 8.68 -15.61
C GLY A 293 -22.06 9.97 -16.33
N SER A 294 -22.59 9.90 -17.56
CA SER A 294 -23.02 11.09 -18.32
C SER A 294 -24.47 11.48 -18.01
N GLU A 295 -24.87 12.69 -18.43
CA GLU A 295 -26.23 13.21 -18.26
C GLU A 295 -27.29 12.40 -19.03
N LYS A 296 -26.92 11.82 -20.18
CA LYS A 296 -27.83 11.05 -21.05
C LYS A 296 -27.60 9.55 -20.85
N ARG A 297 -28.20 9.00 -19.79
CA ARG A 297 -28.10 7.56 -19.46
C ARG A 297 -29.02 6.74 -20.35
N ASP A 298 -28.46 5.73 -21.01
CA ASP A 298 -29.21 4.74 -21.76
C ASP A 298 -29.60 3.57 -20.81
N PRO A 299 -30.91 3.25 -20.64
CA PRO A 299 -31.34 2.06 -19.91
C PRO A 299 -30.70 0.76 -20.42
N GLU A 300 -30.30 0.70 -21.69
CA GLU A 300 -29.64 -0.46 -22.27
C GLU A 300 -28.19 -0.61 -21.78
N ASP A 301 -27.50 0.48 -21.45
CA ASP A 301 -26.15 0.43 -20.85
C ASP A 301 -26.18 -0.19 -19.44
N MET A 302 -27.30 -0.08 -18.71
CA MET A 302 -27.47 -0.77 -17.43
C MET A 302 -27.55 -2.29 -17.59
N LYS A 303 -28.30 -2.78 -18.59
CA LYS A 303 -28.36 -4.23 -18.87
C LYS A 303 -27.00 -4.76 -19.29
N LYS A 304 -26.27 -4.01 -20.12
CA LYS A 304 -24.91 -4.35 -20.55
C LYS A 304 -23.93 -4.35 -19.38
N LEU A 305 -24.07 -3.43 -18.42
CA LEU A 305 -23.28 -3.43 -17.19
C LEU A 305 -23.53 -4.70 -16.37
N ASP A 306 -24.79 -5.11 -16.22
CA ASP A 306 -25.16 -6.34 -15.50
C ASP A 306 -24.65 -7.61 -16.20
N GLU A 307 -24.70 -7.66 -17.53
CA GLU A 307 -24.11 -8.76 -18.31
C GLU A 307 -22.58 -8.81 -18.13
N ALA A 308 -21.91 -7.67 -18.24
CA ALA A 308 -20.47 -7.57 -18.06
C ALA A 308 -20.05 -7.92 -16.62
N ALA A 309 -20.83 -7.53 -15.61
CA ALA A 309 -20.62 -7.91 -14.22
C ALA A 309 -20.72 -9.42 -14.02
N ARG A 310 -21.71 -10.10 -14.63
CA ARG A 310 -21.82 -11.56 -14.58
C ARG A 310 -20.62 -12.25 -15.23
N LYS A 311 -20.17 -11.78 -16.39
CA LYS A 311 -18.97 -12.32 -17.05
C LYS A 311 -17.72 -12.14 -16.17
N LEU A 312 -17.58 -10.97 -15.52
CA LEU A 312 -16.47 -10.70 -14.62
C LEU A 312 -16.51 -11.62 -13.39
N ALA A 313 -17.69 -11.82 -12.80
CA ALA A 313 -17.87 -12.72 -11.67
C ALA A 313 -17.52 -14.18 -12.01
N VAL A 314 -17.93 -14.66 -13.18
CA VAL A 314 -17.57 -16.00 -13.68
C VAL A 314 -16.06 -16.13 -13.87
N ALA A 315 -15.43 -15.14 -14.52
CA ALA A 315 -13.99 -15.17 -14.79
C ALA A 315 -13.13 -15.24 -13.52
N PHE A 316 -13.57 -14.57 -12.44
CA PHE A 316 -12.86 -14.55 -11.16
C PHE A 316 -13.40 -15.55 -10.12
N ASN A 317 -14.36 -16.40 -10.49
CA ASN A 317 -15.04 -17.34 -9.60
C ASN A 317 -15.59 -16.67 -8.31
N ILE A 318 -16.23 -15.51 -8.45
CA ILE A 318 -16.78 -14.73 -7.34
C ILE A 318 -18.28 -15.01 -7.23
N GLU A 319 -18.73 -15.50 -6.08
CA GLU A 319 -20.15 -15.67 -5.81
C GLU A 319 -20.89 -14.32 -5.84
N THR A 320 -21.69 -14.10 -6.88
CA THR A 320 -22.68 -13.02 -6.88
C THR A 320 -23.87 -13.48 -6.05
N SER A 321 -23.81 -13.33 -4.73
CA SER A 321 -25.01 -13.52 -3.91
C SER A 321 -26.07 -12.49 -4.31
N GLU A 322 -27.13 -12.96 -4.98
CA GLU A 322 -28.41 -12.26 -5.03
C GLU A 322 -28.87 -12.00 -3.60
N PRO A 323 -29.55 -10.88 -3.32
CA PRO A 323 -30.09 -10.64 -1.98
C PRO A 323 -31.02 -11.81 -1.63
N HIS A 324 -30.72 -12.52 -0.53
CA HIS A 324 -31.67 -13.42 0.09
C HIS A 324 -33.04 -12.73 0.14
N GLN A 325 -34.05 -13.38 -0.45
CA GLN A 325 -35.44 -13.05 -0.19
C GLN A 325 -35.63 -12.90 1.32
N PRO A 326 -36.37 -11.89 1.81
CA PRO A 326 -36.70 -11.84 3.23
C PRO A 326 -37.39 -13.16 3.57
N MET A 327 -36.86 -13.86 4.58
CA MET A 327 -37.53 -15.01 5.16
C MET A 327 -38.97 -14.59 5.47
N SER A 328 -39.88 -15.17 4.70
CA SER A 328 -41.30 -15.15 4.94
C SER A 328 -41.58 -15.48 6.39
N ALA A 329 -42.52 -14.73 6.96
CA ALA A 329 -43.08 -14.95 8.28
C ALA A 329 -43.47 -16.42 8.51
N ALA A 330 -42.93 -17.01 9.56
CA ALA A 330 -43.70 -17.90 10.43
C ALA A 330 -44.20 -16.98 11.57
N ALA A 331 -45.49 -16.72 11.83
CA ALA A 331 -46.65 -17.59 11.77
C ALA A 331 -46.36 -18.95 12.44
N GLU A 332 -46.14 -18.90 13.76
CA GLU A 332 -47.03 -19.47 14.79
C GLU A 332 -46.67 -18.92 16.17
#